data_AF-A0A1Y1R1F3-F1
#
_entry.id   AF-A0A1Y1R1F3-F1
#
_cell.length_a   1.000
_cell.length_b   1.000
_cell.length_c   1.000
_cell.angle_alpha   90.00
_cell.angle_beta   90.00
_cell.angle_gamma   90.00
#
_symmetry.space_group_name_H-M   'P 1'
#
loop_
_entity.id
_entity.type
_entity.pdbx_description
1 polymer ?
#
loop_
_entity_poly.entity_id
_entity_poly.type
_entity_poly.pdbx_seq_one_letter_code
_entity_poly.pdbx_strand_id
1 'polypeptide(L)'
;MSIRDNVHRLITENPERLFADMAAELAVDEIEVIRHLPEDMVTLLDGSLFETVVKDIKDWGDILTVIDVDGSIFELKGPFPKGGMKYGYYNLSDRRTPLKGHLKPDAISLIALVSKPFHGVDTRSTQFFSRNGRCVFKVYLSRNEQKQIFPEQQERFEALAQLASQQAA
;
A
#
# COMPACT_ATOMS: atom_id res chain seq x y z
N MET A 1 24.72 -5.97 11.68
CA MET A 1 24.16 -5.47 10.41
C MET A 1 23.17 -4.38 10.75
N SER A 2 23.06 -3.33 9.92
CA SER A 2 21.99 -2.35 10.07
C SER A 2 20.62 -2.98 9.72
N ILE A 3 19.52 -2.33 10.10
CA ILE A 3 18.16 -2.74 9.68
C ILE A 3 18.10 -2.78 8.15
N ARG A 4 18.68 -1.78 7.48
CA ARG A 4 18.79 -1.73 6.01
C ARG A 4 19.45 -2.97 5.44
N ASP A 5 20.65 -3.32 5.92
CA ASP A 5 21.39 -4.48 5.40
C ASP A 5 20.60 -5.78 5.60
N ASN A 6 19.93 -5.92 6.75
CA ASN A 6 19.10 -7.07 7.04
C ASN A 6 17.87 -7.16 6.12
N VAL A 7 17.16 -6.05 5.90
CA VAL A 7 16.00 -6.00 4.99
C VAL A 7 16.42 -6.35 3.56
N HIS A 8 17.51 -5.77 3.08
CA HIS A 8 18.06 -6.04 1.75
C HIS A 8 18.49 -7.51 1.60
N ARG A 9 19.13 -8.09 2.60
CA ARG A 9 19.49 -9.52 2.63
C ARG A 9 18.24 -10.40 2.53
N LEU A 10 17.26 -10.17 3.41
CA LEU A 10 16.04 -10.97 3.49
C LEU A 10 15.22 -10.94 2.20
N ILE A 11 15.08 -9.76 1.57
CA ILE A 11 14.32 -9.63 0.33
C ILE A 11 15.05 -10.26 -0.86
N THR A 12 16.39 -10.28 -0.83
CA THR A 12 17.22 -10.90 -1.88
C THR A 12 17.20 -12.43 -1.76
N GLU A 13 17.27 -12.96 -0.53
CA GLU A 13 17.18 -14.39 -0.26
C GLU A 13 15.80 -14.97 -0.61
N ASN A 14 14.74 -14.24 -0.28
CA ASN A 14 13.37 -14.61 -0.62
C ASN A 14 12.54 -13.37 -1.01
N PRO A 15 12.44 -13.07 -2.32
CA PRO A 15 11.62 -11.97 -2.81
C PRO A 15 10.13 -12.10 -2.50
N GLU A 16 9.63 -13.28 -2.15
CA GLU A 16 8.20 -13.50 -1.88
C GLU A 16 7.82 -13.27 -0.42
N ARG A 17 8.82 -13.06 0.44
CA ARG A 17 8.62 -12.96 1.88
C ARG A 17 7.69 -11.80 2.25
N LEU A 18 6.71 -12.01 3.12
CA LEU A 18 5.81 -10.93 3.54
C LEU A 18 6.57 -9.92 4.42
N PHE A 19 6.23 -8.64 4.29
CA PHE A 19 6.88 -7.60 5.10
C PHE A 19 6.60 -7.76 6.60
N ALA A 20 5.41 -8.25 6.96
CA ALA A 20 5.08 -8.60 8.34
C ALA A 20 6.01 -9.71 8.89
N ASP A 21 6.32 -10.74 8.10
CA ASP A 21 7.25 -11.81 8.51
C ASP A 21 8.68 -11.32 8.68
N MET A 22 9.11 -10.39 7.81
CA MET A 22 10.42 -9.74 7.94
C MET A 22 10.48 -8.88 9.20
N ALA A 23 9.42 -8.14 9.48
CA ALA A 23 9.31 -7.29 10.66
C ALA A 23 9.37 -8.11 11.95
N ALA A 24 8.65 -9.24 11.97
CA ALA A 24 8.68 -10.19 13.08
C ALA A 24 10.07 -10.81 13.29
N GLU A 25 10.77 -11.26 12.23
CA GLU A 25 12.13 -11.81 12.36
C GLU A 25 13.13 -10.77 12.89
N LEU A 26 13.00 -9.52 12.44
CA LEU A 26 13.90 -8.44 12.83
C LEU A 26 13.51 -7.76 14.15
N ALA A 27 12.39 -8.14 14.75
CA ALA A 27 11.81 -7.51 15.94
C ALA A 27 11.62 -5.99 15.79
N VAL A 28 11.10 -5.57 14.63
CA VAL A 28 10.77 -4.16 14.31
C VAL A 28 9.32 -4.05 13.83
N ASP A 29 8.81 -2.82 13.74
CA ASP A 29 7.50 -2.58 13.12
C ASP A 29 7.57 -2.76 11.59
N GLU A 30 6.45 -3.14 10.96
CA GLU A 30 6.38 -3.36 9.49
C GLU A 30 6.79 -2.10 8.71
N ILE A 31 6.47 -0.90 9.24
CA ILE A 31 6.91 0.37 8.64
C ILE A 31 8.43 0.49 8.53
N GLU A 32 9.20 -0.09 9.46
CA GLU A 32 10.67 -0.02 9.43
C GLU A 32 11.23 -0.92 8.31
N VAL A 33 10.60 -2.06 8.04
CA VAL A 33 10.93 -2.87 6.86
C VAL A 33 10.70 -2.06 5.59
N ILE A 34 9.54 -1.41 5.48
CA ILE A 34 9.15 -0.62 4.31
C ILE A 34 10.10 0.54 4.06
N ARG A 35 10.49 1.28 5.11
CA ARG A 35 11.43 2.41 5.01
C ARG A 35 12.82 2.00 4.51
N HIS A 36 13.18 0.74 4.70
CA HIS A 36 14.49 0.19 4.40
C HIS A 36 14.47 -0.78 3.21
N LEU A 37 13.38 -0.84 2.44
CA LEU A 37 13.37 -1.55 1.17
C LEU A 37 14.36 -0.89 0.19
N PRO A 38 14.86 -1.66 -0.79
CA PRO A 38 15.60 -1.09 -1.92
C PRO A 38 14.85 0.07 -2.57
N GLU A 39 15.58 1.12 -2.95
CA GLU A 39 15.02 2.39 -3.45
C GLU A 39 14.20 2.22 -4.74
N ASP A 40 14.50 1.19 -5.54
CA ASP A 40 13.77 0.80 -6.74
C ASP A 40 12.47 0.04 -6.46
N MET A 41 12.28 -0.48 -5.24
CA MET A 41 11.09 -1.23 -4.84
C MET A 41 10.05 -0.39 -4.10
N VAL A 42 10.40 0.81 -3.63
CA VAL A 42 9.48 1.62 -2.81
C VAL A 42 9.60 3.12 -3.08
N THR A 43 8.46 3.79 -3.18
CA THR A 43 8.36 5.24 -3.06
C THR A 43 7.53 5.58 -1.83
N LEU A 44 8.07 6.45 -0.98
CA LEU A 44 7.46 6.84 0.29
C LEU A 44 6.77 8.19 0.16
N LEU A 45 5.53 8.26 0.65
CA LEU A 45 4.72 9.47 0.72
C LEU A 45 4.32 9.74 2.18
N ASP A 46 4.37 11.00 2.59
CA ASP A 46 3.84 11.43 3.90
C ASP A 46 2.34 11.11 4.05
N GLY A 47 1.94 10.72 5.26
CA GLY A 47 0.54 10.40 5.59
C GLY A 47 -0.45 11.54 5.34
N SER A 48 0.00 12.81 5.33
CA SER A 48 -0.82 13.97 4.97
C SER A 48 -1.39 13.91 3.55
N LEU A 49 -0.77 13.13 2.65
CA LEU A 49 -1.28 12.91 1.29
C LEU A 49 -2.42 11.88 1.23
N PHE A 50 -2.87 11.33 2.35
CA PHE A 50 -3.90 10.30 2.41
C PHE A 50 -5.11 10.63 1.55
N GLU A 51 -5.70 11.82 1.73
CA GLU A 51 -6.92 12.20 1.00
C GLU A 51 -6.67 12.31 -0.52
N THR A 52 -5.52 12.84 -0.93
CA THR A 52 -5.10 12.92 -2.33
C THR A 52 -5.00 11.53 -2.95
N VAL A 53 -4.29 10.62 -2.28
CA VAL A 53 -4.06 9.25 -2.74
C VAL A 53 -5.37 8.46 -2.85
N VAL A 54 -6.21 8.45 -1.80
CA VAL A 54 -7.48 7.68 -1.86
C VAL A 54 -8.49 8.27 -2.83
N LYS A 55 -8.44 9.58 -3.08
CA LYS A 55 -9.27 10.23 -4.12
C LYS A 55 -8.84 9.82 -5.52
N ASP A 56 -7.56 9.57 -5.77
CA ASP A 56 -7.11 9.07 -7.06
C ASP A 56 -7.42 7.57 -7.23
N ILE A 57 -7.11 6.75 -6.21
CA ILE A 57 -7.34 5.29 -6.21
C ILE A 57 -8.80 4.93 -6.51
N LYS A 58 -9.77 5.72 -6.04
CA LYS A 58 -11.21 5.45 -6.29
C LYS A 58 -11.58 5.39 -7.78
N ASP A 59 -10.76 6.00 -8.64
CA ASP A 59 -10.98 6.13 -10.08
C ASP A 59 -10.11 5.13 -10.88
N TRP A 60 -9.45 4.17 -10.22
CA TRP A 60 -8.62 3.14 -10.85
C TRP A 60 -9.43 1.97 -11.42
N GLY A 61 -10.75 1.93 -11.22
CA GLY A 61 -11.56 0.77 -11.54
C GLY A 61 -11.42 -0.33 -10.50
N ASP A 62 -11.48 -1.59 -10.91
CA ASP A 62 -11.37 -2.74 -10.00
C ASP A 62 -9.95 -2.90 -9.49
N ILE A 63 -9.79 -3.01 -8.18
CA ILE A 63 -8.53 -3.27 -7.47
C ILE A 63 -8.72 -4.43 -6.49
N LEU A 64 -7.65 -4.84 -5.82
CA LEU A 64 -7.73 -5.75 -4.68
C LEU A 64 -7.35 -5.00 -3.41
N THR A 65 -8.33 -4.75 -2.53
CA THR A 65 -8.07 -4.22 -1.19
C THR A 65 -7.76 -5.38 -0.26
N VAL A 66 -6.65 -5.29 0.46
CA VAL A 66 -6.18 -6.31 1.39
C VAL A 66 -6.04 -5.72 2.79
N ILE A 67 -6.59 -6.42 3.77
CA ILE A 67 -6.47 -6.11 5.19
C ILE A 67 -5.85 -7.32 5.88
N ASP A 68 -4.77 -7.09 6.62
CA ASP A 68 -4.13 -8.11 7.44
C ASP A 68 -4.40 -7.79 8.91
N VAL A 69 -4.99 -8.74 9.62
CA VAL A 69 -5.20 -8.66 11.06
C VAL A 69 -4.56 -9.89 11.70
N ASP A 70 -3.35 -9.70 12.21
CA ASP A 70 -2.62 -10.71 12.99
C ASP A 70 -2.44 -12.03 12.20
N GLY A 71 -2.06 -11.91 10.92
CA GLY A 71 -1.88 -13.04 10.01
C GLY A 71 -3.17 -13.55 9.38
N SER A 72 -4.33 -13.00 9.75
CA SER A 72 -5.59 -13.25 9.06
C SER A 72 -5.76 -12.24 7.92
N ILE A 73 -5.72 -12.74 6.69
CA ILE A 73 -5.77 -11.91 5.47
C ILE A 73 -7.19 -11.91 4.91
N PHE A 74 -7.71 -10.71 4.69
CA PHE A 74 -9.01 -10.47 4.07
C PHE A 74 -8.81 -9.72 2.75
N GLU A 75 -9.38 -10.26 1.68
CA GLU A 75 -9.25 -9.71 0.34
C GLU A 75 -10.61 -9.31 -0.22
N LEU A 76 -10.71 -8.08 -0.73
CA LEU A 76 -11.89 -7.57 -1.40
C LEU A 76 -11.52 -7.09 -2.80
N LYS A 77 -11.98 -7.85 -3.80
CA LYS A 77 -11.88 -7.46 -5.20
C LYS A 77 -13.06 -6.56 -5.59
N GLY A 78 -12.76 -5.46 -6.26
CA GLY A 78 -13.75 -4.50 -6.77
C GLY A 78 -13.24 -3.06 -6.69
N PRO A 79 -14.07 -2.07 -7.01
CA PRO A 79 -13.65 -0.68 -6.98
C PRO A 79 -13.42 -0.20 -5.55
N PHE A 80 -12.40 0.64 -5.34
CA PHE A 80 -12.23 1.30 -4.06
C PHE A 80 -13.43 2.25 -3.79
N PRO A 81 -14.03 2.26 -2.59
CA PRO A 81 -15.27 2.98 -2.37
C PRO A 81 -15.11 4.49 -2.50
N LYS A 82 -16.05 5.14 -3.18
CA LYS A 82 -16.29 6.58 -3.01
C LYS A 82 -16.56 6.92 -1.53
N GLY A 83 -16.10 8.10 -1.13
CA GLY A 83 -16.25 8.59 0.22
C GLY A 83 -15.99 10.07 0.37
N GLY A 84 -16.01 10.55 1.61
CA GLY A 84 -15.72 11.94 1.94
C GLY A 84 -15.49 12.17 3.44
N MET A 85 -14.87 13.31 3.75
CA MET A 85 -14.55 13.72 5.11
C MET A 85 -15.81 14.12 5.88
N LYS A 86 -16.05 13.48 7.02
CA LYS A 86 -17.09 13.85 7.99
C LYS A 86 -16.72 13.35 9.38
N TYR A 87 -16.91 14.18 10.40
CA TYR A 87 -16.64 13.87 11.81
C TYR A 87 -15.21 13.36 12.08
N GLY A 88 -14.21 13.83 11.34
CA GLY A 88 -12.81 13.41 11.50
C GLY A 88 -12.44 12.07 10.83
N TYR A 89 -13.35 11.50 10.04
CA TYR A 89 -13.12 10.26 9.28
C TYR A 89 -13.36 10.48 7.79
N TYR A 90 -12.67 9.72 6.95
CA TYR A 90 -13.03 9.51 5.54
C TYR A 90 -14.00 8.34 5.46
N ASN A 91 -15.27 8.64 5.17
CA ASN A 91 -16.37 7.70 5.25
C ASN A 91 -16.60 7.02 3.90
N LEU A 92 -16.53 5.69 3.85
CA LEU A 92 -16.70 4.86 2.65
C LEU A 92 -18.19 4.46 2.51
N SER A 93 -18.86 4.91 1.45
CA SER A 93 -20.32 4.75 1.32
C SER A 93 -20.81 4.34 -0.07
N ASP A 94 -19.95 3.75 -0.91
CA ASP A 94 -20.25 3.49 -2.32
C ASP A 94 -21.02 2.18 -2.55
N ARG A 95 -22.21 2.23 -3.13
CA ARG A 95 -23.08 1.06 -3.40
C ARG A 95 -22.45 0.02 -4.34
N ARG A 96 -21.45 0.38 -5.14
CA ARG A 96 -20.80 -0.51 -6.12
C ARG A 96 -19.88 -1.56 -5.47
N THR A 97 -19.57 -1.41 -4.19
CA THR A 97 -18.65 -2.28 -3.47
C THR A 97 -19.21 -2.62 -2.08
N PRO A 98 -19.02 -3.86 -1.60
CA PRO A 98 -19.39 -4.25 -0.24
C PRO A 98 -18.47 -3.61 0.82
N LEU A 99 -17.30 -3.10 0.44
CA LEU A 99 -16.39 -2.42 1.36
C LEU A 99 -17.02 -1.12 1.87
N LYS A 100 -17.42 -1.13 3.15
CA LYS A 100 -17.87 0.05 3.91
C LYS A 100 -16.92 0.28 5.08
N GLY A 101 -16.87 1.50 5.57
CA GLY A 101 -16.06 1.79 6.74
C GLY A 101 -15.76 3.26 6.94
N HIS A 102 -14.96 3.52 7.94
CA HIS A 102 -14.53 4.85 8.37
C HIS A 102 -13.02 4.81 8.52
N LEU A 103 -12.31 5.43 7.58
CA LEU A 103 -10.86 5.54 7.65
C LEU A 103 -10.50 6.79 8.46
N LYS A 104 -9.46 6.71 9.29
CA LYS A 104 -8.99 7.83 10.12
C LYS A 104 -7.71 8.42 9.53
N PRO A 105 -7.77 9.47 8.70
CA PRO A 105 -6.60 9.98 8.00
C PRO A 105 -5.48 10.39 8.95
N ASP A 106 -5.82 11.05 10.06
CA ASP A 106 -4.84 11.51 11.06
C ASP A 106 -4.05 10.38 11.72
N ALA A 107 -4.53 9.14 11.63
CA ALA A 107 -3.82 7.96 12.15
C ALA A 107 -2.77 7.43 11.17
N ILE A 108 -2.83 7.80 9.88
CA ILE A 108 -1.87 7.39 8.85
C ILE A 108 -0.63 8.30 8.95
N SER A 109 0.54 7.68 9.08
CA SER A 109 1.83 8.39 9.12
C SER A 109 2.63 8.24 7.84
N LEU A 110 2.41 7.17 7.08
CA LEU A 110 3.16 6.86 5.88
C LEU A 110 2.27 6.13 4.88
N ILE A 111 2.46 6.45 3.62
CA ILE A 111 1.91 5.71 2.49
C ILE A 111 3.11 5.22 1.66
N ALA A 112 3.13 3.95 1.29
CA ALA A 112 4.19 3.37 0.49
C ALA A 112 3.63 2.84 -0.83
N LEU A 113 4.20 3.29 -1.94
CA LEU A 113 3.99 2.72 -3.25
C LEU A 113 5.07 1.65 -3.46
N VAL A 114 4.68 0.39 -3.40
CA VAL A 114 5.59 -0.76 -3.44
C VAL A 114 5.47 -1.46 -4.78
N SER A 115 6.62 -1.64 -5.45
CA SER A 115 6.81 -2.43 -6.67
C SER A 115 7.68 -3.63 -6.33
N LYS A 116 7.04 -4.79 -6.15
CA LYS A 116 7.73 -6.01 -5.68
C LYS A 116 7.08 -7.23 -6.30
N PRO A 117 7.78 -8.05 -7.09
CA PRO A 117 7.22 -9.28 -7.62
C PRO A 117 6.70 -10.21 -6.50
N PHE A 118 5.57 -10.88 -6.75
CA PHE A 118 5.00 -11.86 -5.84
C PHE A 118 4.64 -13.12 -6.63
N HIS A 119 5.19 -14.28 -6.26
CA HIS A 119 5.05 -15.53 -7.02
C HIS A 119 5.43 -15.40 -8.51
N GLY A 120 6.53 -14.67 -8.78
CA GLY A 120 7.03 -14.41 -10.13
C GLY A 120 6.16 -13.48 -10.98
N VAL A 121 5.16 -12.83 -10.40
CA VAL A 121 4.26 -11.89 -11.09
C VAL A 121 4.54 -10.46 -10.65
N ASP A 122 4.66 -9.55 -11.62
CA ASP A 122 4.80 -8.11 -11.33
C ASP A 122 3.61 -7.64 -10.49
N THR A 123 3.91 -7.13 -9.30
CA THR A 123 2.92 -6.73 -8.29
C THR A 123 3.24 -5.33 -7.81
N ARG A 124 2.23 -4.47 -7.90
CA ARG A 124 2.30 -3.09 -7.41
C ARG A 124 1.18 -2.85 -6.41
N SER A 125 1.51 -2.13 -5.34
CA SER A 125 0.56 -1.87 -4.26
C SER A 125 0.77 -0.51 -3.61
N THR A 126 -0.31 0.12 -3.20
CA THR A 126 -0.31 1.28 -2.31
C THR A 126 -0.66 0.81 -0.90
N GLN A 127 0.25 0.97 0.04
CA GLN A 127 0.15 0.46 1.40
C GLN A 127 0.11 1.62 2.41
N PHE A 128 -0.80 1.54 3.37
CA PHE A 128 -1.04 2.62 4.33
C PHE A 128 -0.61 2.18 5.72
N PHE A 129 0.24 2.95 6.38
CA PHE A 129 0.80 2.63 7.69
C PHE A 129 0.38 3.65 8.74
N SER A 130 0.00 3.16 9.91
CA SER A 130 -0.38 4.00 11.04
C SER A 130 0.82 4.51 11.82
N ARG A 131 0.60 5.53 12.66
CA ARG A 131 1.61 6.14 13.53
C ARG A 131 2.34 5.17 14.47
N ASN A 132 1.75 4.00 14.74
CA ASN A 132 2.36 2.92 15.52
C ASN A 132 3.06 1.86 14.65
N GLY A 133 3.37 2.18 13.39
CA GLY A 133 4.16 1.35 12.49
C GLY A 133 3.44 0.13 11.89
N ARG A 134 2.14 -0.06 12.18
CA ARG A 134 1.34 -1.16 11.63
C ARG A 134 0.82 -0.85 10.23
N CYS A 135 0.77 -1.85 9.36
CA CYS A 135 -0.01 -1.75 8.13
C CYS A 135 -1.51 -1.69 8.47
N VAL A 136 -2.21 -0.71 7.91
CA VAL A 136 -3.67 -0.52 8.08
C VAL A 136 -4.42 -1.27 6.99
N PHE A 137 -4.03 -1.06 5.73
CA PHE A 137 -4.54 -1.79 4.57
C PHE A 137 -3.63 -1.58 3.35
N LYS A 138 -3.81 -2.42 2.34
CA LYS A 138 -3.08 -2.38 1.06
C LYS A 138 -4.09 -2.35 -0.08
N VAL A 139 -3.74 -1.66 -1.17
CA VAL A 139 -4.49 -1.65 -2.43
C VAL A 139 -3.55 -2.13 -3.52
N TYR A 140 -3.88 -3.25 -4.15
CA TYR A 140 -3.10 -3.83 -5.24
C TYR A 140 -3.73 -3.52 -6.59
N LEU A 141 -2.87 -3.28 -7.58
CA LEU A 141 -3.31 -3.17 -8.96
C LEU A 141 -3.87 -4.49 -9.46
N SER A 142 -4.94 -4.42 -10.23
CA SER A 142 -5.55 -5.57 -10.88
C SER A 142 -4.76 -5.98 -12.11
N ARG A 143 -5.01 -7.22 -12.54
CA ARG A 143 -4.40 -7.82 -13.72
C ARG A 143 -5.44 -8.33 -14.69
N ASN A 144 -5.07 -8.37 -15.95
CA ASN A 144 -5.82 -9.08 -16.99
C ASN A 144 -5.57 -10.60 -16.89
N GLU A 145 -6.21 -11.36 -17.78
CA GLU A 145 -6.10 -12.82 -17.85
C GLU A 145 -4.67 -13.29 -18.15
N GLN A 146 -3.85 -12.45 -18.79
CA GLN A 146 -2.44 -12.69 -19.11
C GLN A 146 -1.49 -12.32 -17.95
N LYS A 147 -2.04 -12.04 -16.75
CA LYS A 147 -1.30 -11.62 -15.54
C LYS A 147 -0.54 -10.29 -15.69
N GLN A 148 -0.93 -9.45 -16.63
CA GLN A 148 -0.36 -8.12 -16.83
C GLN A 148 -1.20 -7.08 -16.08
N ILE A 149 -0.54 -6.12 -15.43
CA ILE A 149 -1.20 -4.98 -14.80
C ILE A 149 -1.91 -4.14 -15.88
N PHE A 150 -3.10 -3.63 -15.57
CA PHE A 150 -3.81 -2.73 -16.48
C PHE A 150 -3.02 -1.44 -16.73
N PRO A 151 -2.74 -1.04 -17.98
CA PRO A 151 -1.92 0.13 -18.29
C PRO A 151 -2.39 1.42 -17.61
N GLU A 152 -3.70 1.64 -17.58
CA GLU A 152 -4.29 2.83 -16.95
C GLU A 152 -4.07 2.88 -15.43
N GLN A 153 -4.03 1.72 -14.77
CA GLN A 153 -3.72 1.63 -13.34
C GLN A 153 -2.23 1.85 -13.09
N GLN A 154 -1.39 1.31 -13.97
CA GLN A 154 0.05 1.52 -13.91
C GLN A 154 0.43 3.00 -14.07
N GLU A 155 -0.15 3.69 -15.05
CA GLU A 155 0.11 5.12 -15.29
C GLU A 155 -0.27 5.96 -14.06
N ARG A 156 -1.43 5.71 -13.46
CA ARG A 156 -1.86 6.42 -12.25
C ARG A 156 -0.98 6.12 -11.03
N PHE A 157 -0.56 4.86 -10.86
CA PHE A 157 0.38 4.48 -9.81
C PHE A 157 1.71 5.23 -9.96
N GLU A 158 2.23 5.34 -11.18
CA GLU A 158 3.45 6.08 -11.48
C GLU A 158 3.28 7.59 -11.27
N ALA A 159 2.10 8.13 -11.59
CA ALA A 159 1.75 9.53 -11.31
C ALA A 159 1.71 9.84 -9.80
N LEU A 160 1.19 8.93 -8.97
CA LEU A 160 1.25 9.09 -7.51
C LEU A 160 2.69 9.09 -6.99
N ALA A 161 3.60 8.32 -7.59
CA ALA A 161 5.01 8.31 -7.19
C ALA A 161 5.70 9.67 -7.41
N GLN A 162 5.25 10.44 -8.40
CA GLN A 162 5.76 11.80 -8.64
C GLN A 162 5.42 12.79 -7.52
N LEU A 163 4.44 12.48 -6.66
CA LEU A 163 4.14 13.32 -5.50
C LEU A 163 5.30 13.35 -4.50
N ALA A 164 6.10 12.28 -4.41
CA ALA A 164 7.26 12.22 -3.51
C ALA A 164 8.27 13.33 -3.82
N SER A 165 8.52 13.58 -5.10
CA SER A 165 9.41 14.65 -5.58
C SER A 165 8.92 16.04 -5.19
N GLN A 166 7.62 16.23 -5.01
CA GLN A 166 7.00 17.50 -4.62
C GLN A 166 7.01 17.71 -3.10
N GLN A 167 7.18 16.64 -2.31
CA GLN A 167 7.27 16.70 -0.84
C GLN A 167 8.64 17.14 -0.33
N ALA A 168 9.69 16.99 -1.16
CA ALA A 168 11.05 17.37 -0.84
C ALA A 168 11.38 18.84 -1.18
N ALA A 169 10.42 19.59 -1.75
CA ALA A 169 10.55 20.99 -2.14
C ALA A 169 9.87 21.92 -1.12
#